data_AF-A0A4Q1HF60-F1
#
_entry.id   AF-A0A4Q1HF60-F1
#
_cell.length_a   1.000
_cell.length_b   1.000
_cell.length_c   1.000
_cell.angle_alpha   90.00
_cell.angle_beta   90.00
_cell.angle_gamma   90.00
#
_symmetry.space_group_name_H-M   'P 1'
#
loop_
_entity.id
_entity.type
_entity.pdbx_description
1 polymer ?
#
loop_
_entity_poly.entity_id
_entity_poly.type
_entity_poly.pdbx_seq_one_letter_code
_entity_poly.pdbx_strand_id
1 'polypeptide(L)'
;MNYLDSAFAQLAFAAKLYDCAEREKVDIAELDKPLTLEDGRSAWVLPDNLFSSYSDFQLACANQLSVAFGAAAITLNRCREEDEQASGKLLRAAYRDVPTSEGEHFAELVYQIRNAFAHDISEPRWEIRGVARRRPYFVDRVGDTARIIVDLTDLHGHAFEYAHIGGIDTLHRLREFGRRYWG
;
A
#
# COMPACT_ATOMS: atom_id res chain seq x y z
N MET A 1 7.31 16.60 4.63
CA MET A 1 6.03 16.13 4.04
C MET A 1 5.29 15.32 5.11
N ASN A 2 4.12 15.78 5.57
CA ASN A 2 3.63 15.44 6.91
C ASN A 2 2.99 14.05 7.07
N TYR A 3 2.60 13.36 5.99
CA TYR A 3 1.74 12.17 6.08
C TYR A 3 2.37 10.83 5.69
N LEU A 4 3.54 10.82 5.04
CA LEU A 4 4.19 9.55 4.64
C LEU A 4 4.58 8.71 5.85
N ASP A 5 5.19 9.33 6.86
CA ASP A 5 5.55 8.63 8.09
C ASP A 5 4.32 8.13 8.83
N SER A 6 3.25 8.93 8.89
CA SER A 6 1.97 8.51 9.48
C SER A 6 1.31 7.35 8.71
N ALA A 7 1.34 7.36 7.37
CA ALA A 7 0.76 6.29 6.56
C ALA A 7 1.51 4.96 6.74
N PHE A 8 2.84 5.00 6.81
CA PHE A 8 3.65 3.81 7.07
C PHE A 8 3.58 3.36 8.55
N ALA A 9 3.39 4.29 9.49
CA ALA A 9 3.10 3.95 10.88
C ALA A 9 1.74 3.24 11.00
N GLN A 10 0.73 3.68 10.24
CA GLN A 10 -0.58 3.03 10.19
C GLN A 10 -0.50 1.62 9.59
N LEU A 11 0.28 1.43 8.52
CA LEU A 11 0.56 0.10 7.97
C LEU A 11 1.23 -0.81 9.01
N ALA A 12 2.25 -0.31 9.71
CA ALA A 12 2.92 -1.08 10.75
C ALA A 12 1.99 -1.40 11.94
N PHE A 13 1.11 -0.48 12.32
CA PHE A 13 0.09 -0.71 13.34
C PHE A 13 -0.90 -1.79 12.90
N ALA A 14 -1.43 -1.71 11.67
CA ALA A 14 -2.34 -2.71 11.13
C ALA A 14 -1.70 -4.11 11.07
N ALA A 15 -0.42 -4.21 10.68
CA ALA A 15 0.30 -5.49 10.67
C ALA A 15 0.45 -6.09 12.07
N LYS A 16 0.74 -5.26 13.09
CA LYS A 16 0.79 -5.71 14.49
C LYS A 16 -0.58 -6.15 15.00
N LEU A 17 -1.63 -5.41 14.66
CA LEU A 17 -3.00 -5.76 15.04
C LEU A 17 -3.41 -7.10 14.42
N TYR A 18 -3.09 -7.31 13.15
CA TYR A 18 -3.31 -8.59 12.47
C TYR A 18 -2.54 -9.75 13.13
N ASP A 19 -1.25 -9.59 13.45
CA ASP A 19 -0.49 -10.63 14.19
C ASP A 19 -1.08 -10.93 15.58
N CYS A 20 -1.59 -9.91 16.28
CA CYS A 20 -2.29 -10.11 17.54
C CYS A 20 -3.59 -10.91 17.37
N ALA A 21 -4.36 -10.64 16.31
CA ALA A 21 -5.59 -11.37 15.98
C ALA A 21 -5.27 -12.82 15.56
N GLU A 22 -4.25 -13.07 14.74
CA GLU A 22 -3.84 -14.43 14.35
C GLU A 22 -3.44 -15.30 15.54
N ARG A 23 -2.96 -14.68 16.63
CA ARG A 23 -2.55 -15.36 17.86
C ARG A 23 -3.61 -15.36 18.96
N GLU A 24 -4.81 -14.91 18.63
CA GLU A 24 -5.94 -14.79 19.56
C GLU A 24 -5.64 -14.00 20.84
N LYS A 25 -4.80 -12.96 20.75
CA LYS A 25 -4.32 -12.18 21.90
C LYS A 25 -5.23 -11.02 22.32
N VAL A 26 -6.26 -10.74 21.55
CA VAL A 26 -7.21 -9.64 21.80
C VAL A 26 -8.47 -10.21 22.42
N ASP A 27 -8.91 -9.63 23.54
CA ASP A 27 -10.22 -9.92 24.12
C ASP A 27 -11.31 -9.20 23.30
N ILE A 28 -11.99 -9.97 22.44
CA ILE A 28 -13.04 -9.43 21.57
C ILE A 28 -14.26 -8.96 22.35
N ALA A 29 -14.54 -9.56 23.52
CA ALA A 29 -15.68 -9.17 24.35
C ALA A 29 -15.43 -7.82 25.04
N GLU A 30 -14.16 -7.48 25.29
CA GLU A 30 -13.78 -6.15 25.76
C GLU A 30 -13.78 -5.12 24.62
N LEU A 31 -13.28 -5.50 23.44
CA LEU A 31 -13.16 -4.60 22.29
C LEU A 31 -14.53 -4.25 21.68
N ASP A 32 -15.43 -5.22 21.56
CA ASP A 32 -16.71 -5.12 20.84
C ASP A 32 -17.87 -4.67 21.74
N LYS A 33 -17.57 -3.73 22.62
CA LYS A 33 -18.57 -3.06 23.46
C LYS A 33 -19.13 -1.84 22.74
N PRO A 34 -20.38 -1.42 23.05
CA PRO A 34 -20.93 -0.19 22.51
C PRO A 34 -19.99 0.98 22.79
N LEU A 35 -19.66 1.71 21.72
CA LEU A 35 -18.85 2.91 21.81
C LEU A 35 -19.64 4.08 21.24
N THR A 36 -19.76 5.15 22.01
CA THR A 36 -20.28 6.42 21.53
C THR A 36 -19.12 7.37 21.29
N LEU A 37 -18.97 7.81 20.05
CA LEU A 37 -18.02 8.84 19.67
C LEU A 37 -18.77 10.16 19.50
N GLU A 38 -18.42 11.15 20.31
CA GLU A 38 -18.94 12.51 20.19
C GLU A 38 -18.00 13.33 19.30
N ASP A 39 -18.51 13.82 18.17
CA ASP A 39 -17.80 14.74 17.28
C ASP A 39 -18.55 16.07 17.20
N GLY A 40 -18.46 16.83 18.30
CA GLY A 40 -19.03 18.18 18.44
C GLY A 40 -20.56 18.22 18.37
N ARG A 41 -21.13 18.20 17.15
CA ARG A 41 -22.57 18.36 16.90
C ARG A 41 -23.30 17.03 16.67
N SER A 42 -22.58 15.92 16.55
CA SER A 42 -23.16 14.59 16.34
C SER A 42 -22.54 13.58 17.27
N ALA A 43 -23.34 12.60 17.66
CA ALA A 43 -22.87 11.38 18.29
C ALA A 43 -23.00 10.23 17.27
N TRP A 44 -21.93 9.46 17.12
CA TRP A 44 -21.96 8.20 16.40
C TRP A 44 -21.92 7.04 17.40
N VAL A 45 -22.99 6.25 17.42
CA VAL A 45 -23.11 5.08 18.30
C VAL A 45 -22.78 3.84 17.47
N LEU A 46 -21.69 3.17 17.84
CA LEU A 46 -21.31 1.88 17.29
C LEU A 46 -22.10 0.77 18.00
N PRO A 47 -22.66 -0.20 17.26
CA PRO A 47 -23.39 -1.32 17.86
C PRO A 47 -22.43 -2.22 18.65
N ASP A 48 -22.99 -3.02 19.56
CA ASP A 48 -22.30 -4.18 20.11
C ASP A 48 -22.34 -5.37 19.13
N ASN A 49 -21.46 -6.34 19.36
CA ASN A 49 -21.39 -7.60 18.61
C ASN A 49 -21.18 -7.39 17.10
N LEU A 50 -20.28 -6.46 16.72
CA LEU A 50 -19.76 -6.34 15.36
C LEU A 50 -19.17 -7.66 14.84
N PHE A 51 -18.58 -8.46 15.73
CA PHE A 51 -18.00 -9.76 15.41
C PHE A 51 -18.85 -10.89 15.99
N SER A 52 -19.37 -11.77 15.13
CA SER A 52 -20.10 -12.97 15.58
C SER A 52 -19.16 -14.06 16.08
N SER A 53 -17.88 -13.98 15.69
CA SER A 53 -16.82 -14.93 16.03
C SER A 53 -15.44 -14.28 16.02
N TYR A 54 -14.45 -14.96 16.61
CA TYR A 54 -13.05 -14.52 16.53
C TYR A 54 -12.53 -14.48 15.07
N SER A 55 -13.03 -15.38 14.22
CA SER A 55 -12.67 -15.42 12.80
C SER A 55 -13.15 -14.16 12.05
N ASP A 56 -14.28 -13.58 12.44
CA ASP A 56 -14.73 -12.30 11.86
C ASP A 56 -13.78 -11.16 12.23
N PHE A 57 -13.27 -11.16 13.47
CA PHE A 57 -12.26 -10.20 13.92
C PHE A 57 -10.92 -10.37 13.16
N GLN A 58 -10.47 -11.61 12.95
CA GLN A 58 -9.29 -11.91 12.14
C GLN A 58 -9.45 -11.40 10.70
N LEU A 59 -10.61 -11.65 10.08
CA LEU A 59 -10.92 -11.18 8.74
C LEU A 59 -10.95 -9.65 8.67
N ALA A 60 -11.56 -8.98 9.65
CA ALA A 60 -11.55 -7.52 9.73
C ALA A 60 -10.13 -6.95 9.86
N CYS A 61 -9.26 -7.60 10.64
CA CYS A 61 -7.86 -7.21 10.77
C CYS A 61 -7.06 -7.43 9.47
N ALA A 62 -7.30 -8.54 8.76
CA ALA A 62 -6.70 -8.79 7.45
C ALA A 62 -7.12 -7.72 6.42
N ASN A 63 -8.41 -7.37 6.39
CA ASN A 63 -8.94 -6.30 5.56
C ASN A 63 -8.33 -4.94 5.93
N GLN A 64 -8.21 -4.65 7.22
CA GLN A 64 -7.59 -3.41 7.68
C GLN A 64 -6.10 -3.32 7.30
N LEU A 65 -5.38 -4.44 7.29
CA LEU A 65 -4.01 -4.50 6.77
C LEU A 65 -3.95 -4.19 5.27
N SER A 66 -4.86 -4.76 4.47
CA SER A 66 -5.00 -4.46 3.05
C SER A 66 -5.28 -2.96 2.80
N VAL A 67 -6.23 -2.38 3.54
CA VAL A 67 -6.58 -0.96 3.46
C VAL A 67 -5.40 -0.07 3.83
N ALA A 68 -4.71 -0.36 4.94
CA ALA A 68 -3.55 0.41 5.38
C ALA A 68 -2.40 0.33 4.37
N PHE A 69 -2.20 -0.83 3.74
CA PHE A 69 -1.21 -1.00 2.67
C PHE A 69 -1.55 -0.15 1.45
N GLY A 70 -2.80 -0.20 0.98
CA GLY A 70 -3.29 0.63 -0.13
C GLY A 70 -3.12 2.12 0.15
N ALA A 71 -3.49 2.57 1.35
CA ALA A 71 -3.31 3.95 1.78
C ALA A 71 -1.83 4.39 1.80
N ALA A 72 -0.92 3.52 2.28
CA ALA A 72 0.51 3.79 2.26
C ALA A 72 1.07 3.85 0.82
N ALA A 73 0.62 2.97 -0.08
CA ALA A 73 1.02 2.98 -1.49
C ALA A 73 0.52 4.23 -2.24
N ILE A 74 -0.74 4.62 -2.02
CA ILE A 74 -1.30 5.87 -2.55
C ILE A 74 -0.50 7.08 -2.05
N THR A 75 -0.21 7.11 -0.75
CA THR A 75 0.57 8.19 -0.13
C THR A 75 1.97 8.25 -0.71
N LEU A 76 2.65 7.11 -0.86
CA LEU A 76 3.99 7.03 -1.47
C LEU A 76 3.99 7.57 -2.91
N ASN A 77 3.00 7.18 -3.73
CA ASN A 77 2.85 7.74 -5.07
C ASN A 77 2.61 9.25 -5.03
N ARG A 78 1.82 9.74 -4.06
CA ARG A 78 1.57 11.17 -3.90
C ARG A 78 2.84 11.94 -3.55
N CYS A 79 3.73 11.38 -2.73
CA CYS A 79 5.04 11.99 -2.41
C CYS A 79 5.85 12.24 -3.67
N ARG A 80 5.91 11.22 -4.54
CA ARG A 80 6.58 11.30 -5.83
C ARG A 80 5.97 12.41 -6.69
N GLU A 81 4.64 12.50 -6.79
CA GLU A 81 3.98 13.55 -7.58
C GLU A 81 4.27 14.95 -7.07
N GLU A 82 4.31 15.13 -5.73
CA GLU A 82 4.64 16.41 -5.11
C GLU A 82 6.10 16.80 -5.35
N ASP A 83 7.03 15.84 -5.29
CA ASP A 83 8.43 16.06 -5.62
C ASP A 83 8.63 16.43 -7.11
N GLU A 84 7.97 15.72 -8.03
CA GLU A 84 8.00 16.07 -9.47
C GLU A 84 7.46 17.48 -9.71
N GLN A 85 6.40 17.87 -8.99
CA GLN A 85 5.82 19.20 -9.08
C GLN A 85 6.76 20.28 -8.52
N ALA A 86 7.44 20.02 -7.39
CA ALA A 86 8.34 20.96 -6.74
C ALA A 86 9.68 21.12 -7.49
N SER A 87 10.22 20.02 -8.01
CA SER A 87 11.50 19.99 -8.73
C SER A 87 11.38 20.34 -10.21
N GLY A 88 10.18 20.23 -10.78
CA GLY A 88 9.95 20.34 -12.23
C GLY A 88 10.52 19.17 -13.03
N LYS A 89 10.97 18.10 -12.37
CA LYS A 89 11.57 16.92 -12.99
C LYS A 89 10.60 15.75 -12.94
N LEU A 90 10.17 15.26 -14.09
CA LEU A 90 9.40 14.01 -14.17
C LEU A 90 10.31 12.82 -13.86
N LEU A 91 9.86 11.93 -12.98
CA LEU A 91 10.53 10.67 -12.65
C LEU A 91 9.95 9.51 -13.46
N ARG A 92 8.71 9.60 -13.94
CA ARG A 92 8.11 8.58 -14.81
C ARG A 92 8.65 8.67 -16.22
N ALA A 93 8.78 7.52 -16.87
CA ALA A 93 9.05 7.44 -18.29
C ALA A 93 7.93 8.16 -19.07
N ALA A 94 8.28 8.73 -20.23
CA ALA A 94 7.31 9.38 -21.10
C ALA A 94 6.21 8.39 -21.54
N TYR A 95 5.04 8.92 -21.91
CA TYR A 95 3.86 8.11 -22.18
C TYR A 95 4.15 7.06 -23.27
N ARG A 96 4.10 5.77 -22.87
CA ARG A 96 4.36 4.54 -23.65
C ARG A 96 5.80 4.04 -23.67
N ASP A 97 6.74 4.78 -23.11
CA ASP A 97 8.13 4.37 -23.07
C ASP A 97 8.41 3.32 -21.99
N VAL A 98 9.53 2.62 -22.18
CA VAL A 98 10.06 1.68 -21.20
C VAL A 98 10.97 2.44 -20.24
N PRO A 99 10.79 2.30 -18.91
CA PRO A 99 11.72 2.79 -17.92
C PRO A 99 13.12 2.33 -18.24
N THR A 100 14.04 3.28 -18.29
CA THR A 100 15.46 3.07 -18.56
C THR A 100 16.30 3.34 -17.32
N SER A 101 15.82 4.19 -16.42
CA SER A 101 16.48 4.50 -15.15
C SER A 101 15.80 3.84 -13.95
N GLU A 102 16.55 3.68 -12.87
CA GLU A 102 16.00 3.19 -11.59
C GLU A 102 14.87 4.07 -11.05
N GLY A 103 14.99 5.39 -11.24
CA GLY A 103 13.95 6.35 -10.84
C GLY A 103 12.66 6.14 -11.63
N GLU A 104 12.76 5.85 -12.92
CA GLU A 104 11.59 5.54 -13.76
C GLU A 104 10.97 4.19 -13.40
N HIS A 105 11.77 3.17 -13.11
CA HIS A 105 11.27 1.89 -12.62
C HIS A 105 10.55 2.06 -11.29
N PHE A 106 11.14 2.81 -10.35
CA PHE A 106 10.55 3.15 -9.06
C PHE A 106 9.21 3.87 -9.23
N ALA A 107 9.21 4.95 -10.01
CA ALA A 107 8.05 5.81 -10.22
C ALA A 107 6.89 5.04 -10.87
N GLU A 108 7.17 4.26 -11.90
CA GLU A 108 6.15 3.46 -12.57
C GLU A 108 5.66 2.29 -11.69
N LEU A 109 6.54 1.61 -10.94
CA LEU A 109 6.14 0.51 -10.06
C LEU A 109 5.23 1.01 -8.92
N VAL A 110 5.62 2.10 -8.25
CA VAL A 110 4.79 2.73 -7.20
C VAL A 110 3.43 3.14 -7.77
N TYR A 111 3.39 3.68 -8.99
CA TYR A 111 2.16 4.01 -9.69
C TYR A 111 1.29 2.76 -9.98
N GLN A 112 1.89 1.63 -10.42
CA GLN A 112 1.13 0.39 -10.64
C GLN A 112 0.57 -0.20 -9.34
N ILE A 113 1.37 -0.22 -8.26
CA ILE A 113 0.90 -0.67 -6.94
C ILE A 113 -0.26 0.19 -6.48
N ARG A 114 -0.14 1.53 -6.57
CA ARG A 114 -1.24 2.46 -6.26
C ARG A 114 -2.50 2.14 -7.07
N ASN A 115 -2.36 1.84 -8.37
CA ASN A 115 -3.51 1.53 -9.22
C ASN A 115 -4.22 0.24 -8.82
N ALA A 116 -3.51 -0.72 -8.24
CA ALA A 116 -4.12 -1.96 -7.78
C ALA A 116 -5.19 -1.73 -6.69
N PHE A 117 -5.07 -0.65 -5.92
CA PHE A 117 -5.98 -0.28 -4.84
C PHE A 117 -6.92 0.89 -5.20
N ALA A 118 -6.81 1.43 -6.42
CA ALA A 118 -7.49 2.68 -6.79
C ALA A 118 -8.99 2.53 -7.10
N HIS A 119 -9.42 1.31 -7.40
CA HIS A 119 -10.78 1.01 -7.84
C HIS A 119 -11.56 0.14 -6.84
N ASP A 120 -10.85 -0.63 -6.03
CA ASP A 120 -11.40 -1.40 -4.92
C ASP A 120 -10.28 -1.56 -3.87
N ILE A 121 -10.52 -1.08 -2.65
CA ILE A 121 -9.53 -1.13 -1.57
C ILE A 121 -9.70 -2.39 -0.70
N SER A 122 -10.90 -3.00 -0.74
CA SER A 122 -11.23 -4.21 0.02
C SER A 122 -10.89 -5.46 -0.78
N GLU A 123 -11.01 -5.41 -2.11
CA GLU A 123 -10.61 -6.47 -3.03
C GLU A 123 -9.69 -5.92 -4.14
N PRO A 124 -8.45 -5.51 -3.80
CA PRO A 124 -7.54 -4.87 -4.75
C PRO A 124 -7.19 -5.81 -5.91
N ARG A 125 -7.08 -5.24 -7.12
CA ARG A 125 -6.80 -5.96 -8.36
C ARG A 125 -5.85 -5.18 -9.24
N TRP A 126 -4.92 -5.87 -9.88
CA TRP A 126 -3.96 -5.28 -10.79
C TRP A 126 -4.61 -4.68 -12.04
N GLU A 127 -4.82 -3.36 -12.04
CA GLU A 127 -5.35 -2.61 -13.18
C GLU A 127 -4.22 -1.98 -14.03
N ILE A 128 -3.51 -2.83 -14.79
CA ILE A 128 -2.35 -2.43 -15.61
C ILE A 128 -2.78 -2.08 -17.04
N ARG A 129 -3.22 -0.83 -17.21
CA ARG A 129 -3.59 -0.29 -18.52
C ARG A 129 -2.36 0.08 -19.36
N GLY A 130 -2.30 -0.49 -20.56
CA GLY A 130 -1.23 -0.29 -21.55
C GLY A 130 -0.21 -1.41 -21.53
N VAL A 131 -0.08 -2.12 -22.66
CA VAL A 131 0.77 -3.32 -22.81
C VAL A 131 2.22 -3.05 -22.38
N ALA A 132 2.75 -1.86 -22.67
CA ALA A 132 4.12 -1.51 -22.29
C ALA A 132 4.38 -1.64 -20.77
N ARG A 133 3.38 -1.41 -19.90
CA ARG A 133 3.53 -1.48 -18.44
C ARG A 133 3.47 -2.89 -17.87
N ARG A 134 3.08 -3.88 -18.69
CA ARG A 134 3.08 -5.29 -18.33
C ARG A 134 4.49 -5.84 -18.58
N ARG A 135 5.35 -5.64 -17.58
CA ARG A 135 6.79 -5.91 -17.66
C ARG A 135 7.41 -6.08 -16.28
N PRO A 136 8.67 -6.54 -16.22
CA PRO A 136 9.51 -6.44 -15.03
C PRO A 136 9.89 -5.00 -14.68
N TYR A 137 9.96 -4.73 -13.37
CA TYR A 137 10.43 -3.50 -12.76
C TYR A 137 11.65 -3.78 -11.89
N PHE A 138 12.67 -2.92 -11.99
CA PHE A 138 13.96 -3.10 -11.33
C PHE A 138 14.34 -1.85 -10.53
N VAL A 139 14.30 -1.94 -9.20
CA VAL A 139 14.54 -0.80 -8.28
C VAL A 139 15.67 -1.13 -7.30
N ASP A 140 16.39 -0.09 -6.86
CA ASP A 140 17.56 -0.16 -5.97
C ASP A 140 18.66 -1.08 -6.55
N ARG A 141 19.22 -0.69 -7.71
CA ARG A 141 20.31 -1.48 -8.31
C ARG A 141 21.63 -1.22 -7.60
N VAL A 142 22.39 -2.30 -7.42
CA VAL A 142 23.76 -2.30 -6.91
C VAL A 142 24.59 -3.11 -7.91
N GLY A 143 25.39 -2.40 -8.72
CA GLY A 143 26.05 -2.99 -9.89
C GLY A 143 25.03 -3.49 -10.92
N ASP A 144 25.22 -4.73 -11.41
CA ASP A 144 24.33 -5.37 -12.39
C ASP A 144 23.10 -6.07 -11.74
N THR A 145 22.88 -5.89 -10.43
CA THR A 145 21.82 -6.58 -9.69
C THR A 145 20.82 -5.61 -9.09
N ALA A 146 19.53 -5.89 -9.23
CA ALA A 146 18.45 -5.14 -8.58
C ALA A 146 18.04 -5.81 -7.28
N ARG A 147 17.85 -5.03 -6.21
CA ARG A 147 17.35 -5.57 -4.92
C ARG A 147 15.85 -5.75 -4.89
N ILE A 148 15.12 -4.98 -5.70
CA ILE A 148 13.68 -5.10 -5.88
C ILE A 148 13.44 -5.46 -7.34
N ILE A 149 12.88 -6.64 -7.56
CA ILE A 149 12.48 -7.14 -8.88
C ILE A 149 11.01 -7.52 -8.77
N VAL A 150 10.16 -6.86 -9.55
CA VAL A 150 8.72 -7.10 -9.58
C VAL A 150 8.28 -7.33 -11.00
N ASP A 151 7.78 -8.52 -11.31
CA ASP A 151 7.26 -8.86 -12.63
C ASP A 151 5.75 -8.71 -12.69
N LEU A 152 5.28 -7.75 -13.48
CA LEU A 152 3.85 -7.48 -13.67
C LEU A 152 3.33 -7.93 -15.04
N THR A 153 4.12 -8.71 -15.79
CA THR A 153 3.81 -9.09 -17.20
C THR A 153 2.43 -9.71 -17.34
N ASP A 154 2.08 -10.65 -16.48
CA ASP A 154 0.84 -11.42 -16.60
C ASP A 154 -0.18 -11.13 -15.50
N LEU A 155 -0.03 -10.01 -14.78
CA LEU A 155 -0.85 -9.76 -13.59
C LEU A 155 -2.11 -8.94 -13.85
N HIS A 156 -2.31 -8.36 -15.04
CA HIS A 156 -3.50 -7.54 -15.27
C HIS A 156 -4.82 -8.31 -15.06
N GLY A 157 -5.72 -7.76 -14.23
CA GLY A 157 -7.01 -8.35 -13.86
C GLY A 157 -6.94 -9.34 -12.69
N HIS A 158 -5.75 -9.80 -12.32
CA HIS A 158 -5.56 -10.67 -11.16
C HIS A 158 -5.79 -9.90 -9.86
N ALA A 159 -6.24 -10.63 -8.83
CA ALA A 159 -6.24 -10.13 -7.47
C ALA A 159 -4.82 -9.69 -7.08
N PHE A 160 -4.71 -8.57 -6.39
CA PHE A 160 -3.43 -8.15 -5.83
C PHE A 160 -3.08 -9.09 -4.67
N GLU A 161 -1.82 -9.46 -4.60
CA GLU A 161 -1.27 -10.27 -3.50
C GLU A 161 0.11 -9.70 -3.18
N TYR A 162 0.48 -9.64 -1.90
CA TYR A 162 1.79 -9.12 -1.50
C TYR A 162 2.95 -9.92 -2.13
N ALA A 163 2.75 -11.21 -2.37
CA ALA A 163 3.74 -12.08 -3.01
C ALA A 163 4.11 -11.62 -4.44
N HIS A 164 3.18 -11.00 -5.17
CA HIS A 164 3.43 -10.46 -6.51
C HIS A 164 4.53 -9.41 -6.54
N ILE A 165 4.76 -8.70 -5.43
CA ILE A 165 5.81 -7.69 -5.29
C ILE A 165 6.98 -8.17 -4.41
N GLY A 166 7.03 -9.45 -4.05
CA GLY A 166 8.06 -10.01 -3.17
C GLY A 166 7.81 -9.87 -1.67
N GLY A 167 6.59 -9.50 -1.26
CA GLY A 167 6.19 -9.37 0.15
C GLY A 167 5.75 -7.97 0.55
N ILE A 168 5.14 -7.86 1.73
CA ILE A 168 4.62 -6.60 2.26
C ILE A 168 5.75 -5.58 2.54
N ASP A 169 6.95 -6.06 2.86
CA ASP A 169 8.12 -5.22 3.16
C ASP A 169 8.67 -4.51 1.91
N THR A 170 8.36 -4.98 0.71
CA THR A 170 8.74 -4.30 -0.54
C THR A 170 8.24 -2.85 -0.56
N LEU A 171 7.04 -2.57 -0.05
CA LEU A 171 6.54 -1.20 0.01
C LEU A 171 7.38 -0.31 0.95
N HIS A 172 7.89 -0.86 2.06
CA HIS A 172 8.84 -0.17 2.93
C HIS A 172 10.18 0.10 2.21
N ARG A 173 10.70 -0.88 1.47
CA ARG A 173 11.94 -0.70 0.70
C ARG A 173 11.78 0.38 -0.38
N LEU A 174 10.63 0.41 -1.06
CA LEU A 174 10.29 1.45 -2.03
C LEU A 174 10.21 2.84 -1.35
N ARG A 175 9.65 2.95 -0.16
CA ARG A 175 9.67 4.21 0.61
C ARG A 175 11.09 4.67 0.91
N GLU A 176 11.96 3.80 1.39
CA GLU A 176 13.35 4.17 1.69
C GLU A 176 14.13 4.55 0.42
N PHE A 177 13.85 3.90 -0.71
CA PHE A 177 14.38 4.34 -2.01
C PHE A 177 13.86 5.75 -2.37
N GLY A 178 12.57 5.99 -2.22
CA GLY A 178 11.91 7.26 -2.53
C GLY A 178 12.43 8.44 -1.71
N ARG A 179 12.88 8.20 -0.47
CA ARG A 179 13.51 9.24 0.38
C ARG A 179 14.75 9.88 -0.24
N ARG A 180 15.34 9.31 -1.29
CA ARG A 180 16.43 9.96 -2.05
C ARG A 180 15.98 11.19 -2.84
N TYR A 181 14.68 11.34 -3.09
CA TYR A 181 14.12 12.45 -3.87
C TYR A 181 13.55 13.56 -2.98
N TRP A 182 12.80 13.20 -1.93
CA TRP A 182 12.08 14.14 -1.06
C TRP A 182 12.51 14.10 0.42
N GLY A 183 13.70 13.54 0.70
CA GLY A 183 14.29 13.44 2.04
C GLY A 183 15.15 14.65 2.40
#